data_AF-A0A151AJ04-F1
#
_entry.id   AF-A0A151AJ04-F1
#
_cell.length_a   1.000
_cell.length_b   1.000
_cell.length_c   1.000
_cell.angle_alpha   90.00
_cell.angle_beta   90.00
_cell.angle_gamma   90.00
#
_symmetry.space_group_name_H-M   'P 1'
#
loop_
_entity.id
_entity.type
_entity.pdbx_description
1 polymer ?
#
loop_
_entity_poly.entity_id
_entity_poly.type
_entity_poly.pdbx_seq_one_letter_code
_entity_poly.pdbx_strand_id
1 'polypeptide(L)' 'MVDIGNPFGVDLATTIFGAGLSLGLSAAVMEYGYRIPEYSNAELLGGVGVGLVGVGAFLGVVMVLRGLR' A
#
# COMPACT_ATOMS: atom_id res chain seq x y z
N MET A 1 -11.22 -14.14 -18.09
CA MET A 1 -9.79 -14.17 -18.43
C MET A 1 -9.12 -13.12 -17.58
N VAL A 2 -8.02 -13.45 -16.90
CA VAL A 2 -7.18 -12.44 -16.23
C VAL A 2 -6.61 -11.59 -17.36
N ASP A 3 -7.10 -10.37 -17.53
CA ASP A 3 -6.57 -9.43 -18.52
C ASP A 3 -5.21 -8.93 -18.04
N ILE A 4 -4.18 -9.75 -18.29
CA ILE A 4 -2.76 -9.38 -18.22
C ILE A 4 -2.53 -8.39 -19.37
N GLY A 5 -2.98 -7.16 -19.21
CA GLY A 5 -2.89 -6.13 -20.26
C GLY A 5 -3.94 -5.02 -20.22
N ASN A 6 -4.82 -4.94 -19.22
CA ASN A 6 -5.73 -3.80 -19.10
C ASN A 6 -4.95 -2.54 -18.67
N PRO A 7 -4.93 -1.45 -19.45
CA PRO A 7 -4.27 -0.19 -19.09
C PRO A 7 -4.94 0.52 -17.90
N PHE A 8 -6.13 0.10 -17.47
CA PHE A 8 -6.79 0.60 -16.28
C PHE A 8 -6.50 -0.26 -15.05
N GLY A 9 -5.34 -0.02 -14.43
CA GLY A 9 -5.13 0.09 -12.98
C GLY A 9 -5.50 -1.07 -12.03
N VAL A 10 -6.12 -2.15 -12.49
CA VAL A 10 -6.50 -3.32 -11.68
C VAL A 10 -5.88 -4.56 -12.30
N ASP A 11 -4.55 -4.55 -12.36
CA ASP A 11 -3.79 -5.75 -12.66
C ASP A 11 -3.81 -6.68 -11.44
N LEU A 12 -3.95 -7.99 -11.70
CA LEU A 12 -3.99 -9.00 -10.66
C LEU A 12 -2.69 -9.03 -9.86
N ALA A 13 -1.54 -8.88 -10.53
CA ALA A 13 -0.25 -8.89 -9.84
C ALA A 13 -0.11 -7.65 -8.94
N THR A 14 -0.52 -6.48 -9.41
CA THR A 14 -0.53 -5.24 -8.62
C THR A 14 -1.48 -5.34 -7.42
N THR A 15 -2.65 -5.96 -7.60
CA THR A 15 -3.64 -6.16 -6.53
C THR A 15 -3.13 -7.15 -5.47
N ILE A 16 -2.58 -8.29 -5.90
CA ILE A 16 -1.99 -9.29 -5.01
C ILE A 16 -0.80 -8.71 -4.26
N PHE A 17 0.06 -7.94 -4.94
CA PHE A 17 1.19 -7.27 -4.31
C PHE A 17 0.71 -6.26 -3.25
N GLY A 18 -0.26 -5.41 -3.60
CA GLY A 18 -0.84 -4.44 -2.66
C GLY A 18 -1.47 -5.10 -1.44
N ALA A 19 -2.24 -6.18 -1.65
CA ALA A 19 -2.84 -6.96 -0.57
C ALA A 19 -1.77 -7.64 0.31
N GLY A 20 -0.77 -8.29 -0.30
CA GLY A 20 0.33 -8.94 0.42
C GLY A 20 1.16 -7.96 1.24
N LEU A 21 1.47 -6.80 0.69
CA LEU A 21 2.20 -5.74 1.39
C LEU A 21 1.38 -5.16 2.55
N SER A 22 0.07 -4.95 2.36
CA SER A 22 -0.83 -4.49 3.42
C SER A 22 -0.93 -5.52 4.56
N LEU A 23 -1.00 -6.82 4.22
CA LEU A 23 -1.02 -7.91 5.20
C LEU A 23 0.30 -8.02 5.96
N GLY A 24 1.44 -7.92 5.26
CA GLY A 24 2.77 -7.97 5.88
C GLY A 24 3.00 -6.82 6.84
N LEU A 25 2.59 -5.61 6.48
CA LEU A 25 2.65 -4.45 7.36
C LEU A 25 1.71 -4.59 8.55
N SER A 26 0.52 -5.16 8.36
CA SER A 26 -0.41 -5.43 9.45
C SER A 26 0.18 -6.44 10.45
N ALA A 27 0.82 -7.51 9.94
CA ALA A 27 1.52 -8.47 10.77
C ALA A 27 2.67 -7.81 11.54
N ALA A 28 3.44 -6.93 10.90
CA ALA A 28 4.52 -6.19 11.55
C ALA A 28 4.01 -5.27 12.67
N VAL A 29 2.86 -4.61 12.49
CA VAL A 29 2.26 -3.80 13.56
C VAL A 29 1.78 -4.67 14.72
N MET A 30 1.18 -5.84 14.44
CA MET A 30 0.80 -6.78 15.50
C MET A 30 2.01 -7.33 16.26
N GLU A 31 3.11 -7.61 15.56
CA GLU A 31 4.32 -8.19 16.15
C GLU A 31 5.17 -7.14 16.88
N TYR A 32 5.32 -5.92 16.33
CA TYR A 32 6.26 -4.91 16.84
C TYR A 32 5.59 -3.67 17.43
N GLY A 33 4.26 -3.53 17.35
CA GLY A 33 3.53 -2.36 17.84
C GLY A 33 3.79 -2.05 19.32
N TYR A 34 4.07 -3.07 20.13
CA TYR A 34 4.44 -2.90 21.55
C TYR A 34 5.72 -2.05 21.75
N ARG A 35 6.57 -1.92 20.73
CA ARG A 35 7.80 -1.09 20.80
C ARG A 35 7.52 0.41 20.68
N ILE A 36 6.33 0.79 20.23
CA ILE A 36 5.90 2.19 20.10
C ILE A 36 4.71 2.40 21.07
N PRO A 37 4.97 2.50 22.39
CA PRO A 37 3.92 2.52 23.41
C PRO A 37 3.03 3.77 23.37
N GLU A 38 3.44 4.81 22.65
CA GLU A 38 2.73 6.07 22.49
C GLU A 38 1.50 5.95 21.58
N TYR A 39 1.45 4.92 20.72
CA TYR A 39 0.38 4.73 19.75
C TYR A 39 -0.29 3.38 19.95
N SER A 40 -1.61 3.35 19.86
CA SER A 40 -2.37 2.11 19.80
C SER A 40 -2.12 1.37 18.49
N ASN A 41 -2.30 0.04 18.48
CA ASN A 41 -2.22 -0.75 17.25
C ASN A 41 -3.17 -0.23 16.15
N ALA A 42 -4.32 0.31 16.53
CA ALA A 42 -5.28 0.90 15.59
C ALA A 42 -4.72 2.18 14.94
N GLU A 43 -4.07 3.06 15.71
CA GLU A 43 -3.43 4.26 15.19
C GLU A 43 -2.21 3.93 14.31
N LEU A 44 -1.42 2.92 14.70
CA LEU A 44 -0.30 2.45 13.88
C LEU A 44 -0.77 1.88 12.54
N LEU A 45 -1.81 1.02 12.54
CA LEU A 45 -2.41 0.50 11.31
C LEU A 45 -3.02 1.62 10.45
N GLY A 46 -3.71 2.57 11.08
CA GLY A 46 -4.28 3.73 10.40
C GLY A 46 -3.21 4.59 9.74
N GLY A 47 -2.13 4.89 10.47
CA GLY A 47 -0.99 5.67 9.96
C GLY A 47 -0.28 4.99 8.79
N VAL A 48 -0.06 3.67 8.89
CA VAL A 48 0.52 2.88 7.80
C VAL A 48 -0.39 2.87 6.57
N GLY A 49 -1.71 2.71 6.75
CA GLY A 49 -2.68 2.75 5.66
C GLY A 49 -2.71 4.09 4.93
N VAL A 50 -2.76 5.20 5.68
CA VAL A 50 -2.67 6.56 5.11
C VAL A 50 -1.34 6.78 4.40
N GLY A 51 -0.24 6.31 4.98
CA GLY A 51 1.09 6.36 4.37
C GLY A 51 1.13 5.64 3.02
N LEU A 52 0.56 4.45 2.94
CA LEU A 52 0.47 3.66 1.71
C LEU A 52 -0.32 4.37 0.61
N VAL A 53 -1.47 4.95 0.96
CA VAL A 53 -2.28 5.75 0.04
C VAL A 53 -1.49 6.96 -0.45
N GLY A 54 -0.79 7.66 0.47
CA GLY A 54 0.05 8.80 0.14
C GLY A 54 1.19 8.46 -0.83
N VAL A 55 1.91 7.36 -0.57
CA VAL A 55 3.00 6.87 -1.44
C VAL A 55 2.47 6.46 -2.81
N GLY A 56 1.35 5.73 -2.86
CA GLY A 56 0.71 5.32 -4.10
C GLY A 56 0.25 6.52 -4.94
N ALA A 57 -0.40 7.50 -4.31
CA ALA A 57 -0.82 8.73 -4.97
C ALA A 57 0.37 9.54 -5.49
N PHE A 58 1.43 9.68 -4.69
CA PHE A 58 2.65 10.38 -5.09
C PHE A 58 3.32 9.70 -6.29
N LEU A 59 3.46 8.37 -6.28
CA LEU A 59 3.99 7.61 -7.41
C LEU A 59 3.14 7.80 -8.67
N GLY A 60 1.81 7.79 -8.54
CA GLY A 60 0.91 8.08 -9.65
C GLY A 60 1.14 9.46 -10.26
N VAL A 61 1.29 10.50 -9.43
CA VAL A 61 1.62 11.85 -9.89
C VAL A 61 2.97 11.88 -10.60
N VAL A 62 4.00 11.24 -10.05
CA VAL A 62 5.34 11.18 -10.66
C VAL A 62 5.32 10.47 -12.01
N MET A 63 4.58 9.37 -12.15
CA MET A 63 4.42 8.64 -13.41
C MET A 63 3.79 9.54 -14.48
N VAL A 64 2.69 10.22 -14.14
CA VAL A 64 2.01 11.17 -15.03
C VAL A 64 2.95 12.29 -15.48
N LEU A 65 3.72 12.88 -14.57
CA LEU A 65 4.68 13.94 -14.87
C LEU A 65 5.83 13.48 -15.78
N ARG A 66 6.25 12.21 -15.67
CA ARG A 66 7.30 11.63 -16.53
C ARG A 66 6.79 11.20 -17.90
N GLY A 67 5.50 11.34 -18.19
CA GLY A 67 4.89 10.90 -19.43
C GLY A 67 4.85 9.37 -19.61
N LEU A 68 5.17 8.64 -18.53
CA LEU A 68 4.99 7.19 -18.44
C LEU A 68 3.51 6.97 -18.15
N ARG A 69 2.79 6.46 -19.14
CA ARG A 69 1.34 6.16 -19.07
C ARG A 69 1.16 4.67 -18.86
#